data_AF-A0A9E3EKC0-F1
#
_entry.id   AF-A0A9E3EKC0-F1
#
_cell.length_a   1.000
_cell.length_b   1.000
_cell.length_c   1.000
_cell.angle_alpha   90.00
_cell.angle_beta   90.00
_cell.angle_gamma   90.00
#
_symmetry.space_group_name_H-M   'P 1'
#
loop_
_entity.id
_entity.type
_entity.pdbx_description
1 polymer ?
#
loop_
_entity_poly.entity_id
_entity_poly.type
_entity_poly.pdbx_seq_one_letter_code
_entity_poly.pdbx_strand_id
1 'polypeptide(L)'
;MPSSKQMDILWNLSDEVLYPEAVAFIHRLVDEEDCMPLPASQIAGLLNIANASSYSTLNLFIRHQCERDWQASKKDIKTFYVELDKLFTSIKNKRLREDFHLSSFGTNTKEINQEIDELMALVAHEFIQHLVTENMLLLVEKANQRARKW
;
A
#
# COMPACT_ATOMS: atom_id res chain seq x y z
N MET A 1 -12.02 -17.57 0.50
CA MET A 1 -10.59 -17.76 0.80
C MET A 1 -9.84 -18.14 -0.47
N PRO A 2 -8.60 -17.64 -0.67
CA PRO A 2 -7.78 -18.00 -1.82
C PRO A 2 -7.38 -19.47 -1.85
N SER A 3 -7.20 -19.99 -3.06
CA SER A 3 -6.68 -21.33 -3.33
C SER A 3 -5.16 -21.43 -3.08
N SER A 4 -4.65 -22.65 -2.88
CA SER A 4 -3.20 -22.90 -2.71
C SER A 4 -2.38 -22.31 -3.85
N LYS A 5 -2.84 -22.44 -5.10
CA LYS A 5 -2.16 -21.87 -6.27
C LYS A 5 -2.10 -20.34 -6.21
N GLN A 6 -3.18 -19.69 -5.75
CA GLN A 6 -3.19 -18.23 -5.58
C GLN A 6 -2.23 -17.79 -4.47
N MET A 7 -2.09 -18.59 -3.39
CA MET A 7 -1.11 -18.33 -2.34
C MET A 7 0.33 -18.48 -2.84
N ASP A 8 0.63 -19.51 -3.62
CA ASP A 8 1.97 -19.70 -4.20
C ASP A 8 2.36 -18.53 -5.12
N ILE A 9 1.41 -18.07 -5.95
CA ILE A 9 1.62 -16.88 -6.80
C ILE A 9 1.83 -15.64 -5.94
N LEU A 10 1.02 -15.43 -4.90
CA LEU A 10 1.13 -14.28 -4.02
C LEU A 10 2.49 -14.24 -3.30
N TRP A 11 3.02 -15.37 -2.84
CA TRP A 11 4.34 -15.40 -2.21
C TRP A 11 5.45 -14.98 -3.18
N ASN A 12 5.43 -15.49 -4.42
CA ASN A 12 6.38 -15.06 -5.44
C ASN A 12 6.21 -13.57 -5.77
N LEU A 13 4.97 -13.09 -5.87
CA LEU A 13 4.68 -11.67 -6.11
C LEU A 13 5.19 -10.78 -4.98
N SER A 14 5.10 -11.22 -3.72
CA SER A 14 5.52 -10.42 -2.57
C SER A 14 6.98 -9.99 -2.69
N ASP A 15 7.87 -10.95 -2.97
CA ASP A 15 9.31 -10.69 -3.05
C ASP A 15 9.75 -10.09 -4.39
N GLU A 16 9.23 -10.60 -5.51
CA GLU A 16 9.72 -10.22 -6.85
C GLU A 16 9.11 -8.93 -7.39
N VAL A 17 7.91 -8.56 -6.91
CA VAL A 17 7.13 -7.44 -7.47
C VAL A 17 6.73 -6.45 -6.39
N LEU A 18 6.04 -6.88 -5.34
CA LEU A 18 5.45 -5.97 -4.36
C LEU A 18 6.53 -5.29 -3.51
N TYR A 19 7.59 -5.98 -3.11
CA TYR A 19 8.69 -5.37 -2.37
C TYR A 19 9.42 -4.30 -3.19
N PRO A 20 9.94 -4.58 -4.40
CA PRO A 20 10.55 -3.55 -5.25
C PRO A 20 9.61 -2.37 -5.52
N GLU A 21 8.32 -2.62 -5.75
CA GLU A 21 7.34 -1.56 -5.96
C GLU A 21 7.08 -0.71 -4.71
N ALA A 22 7.05 -1.32 -3.52
CA ALA A 22 6.89 -0.59 -2.26
C ALA A 22 8.08 0.34 -1.99
N VAL A 23 9.30 -0.14 -2.26
CA VAL A 23 10.53 0.66 -2.19
C VAL A 23 10.48 1.80 -3.19
N ALA A 24 10.23 1.50 -4.47
CA ALA A 24 10.15 2.51 -5.52
C ALA A 24 9.05 3.56 -5.22
N PHE A 25 7.91 3.12 -4.69
CA PHE A 25 6.81 4.00 -4.31
C PHE A 25 7.24 5.06 -3.29
N ILE A 26 7.85 4.66 -2.18
CA ILE A 26 8.21 5.61 -1.12
C ILE A 26 9.42 6.48 -1.52
N HIS A 27 10.39 5.92 -2.23
CA HIS A 27 11.53 6.68 -2.73
C HIS A 27 11.12 7.75 -3.74
N ARG A 28 10.21 7.45 -4.67
CA ARG A 28 9.66 8.46 -5.57
C ARG A 28 9.07 9.64 -4.78
N LEU A 29 8.25 9.37 -3.76
CA LEU A 29 7.65 10.43 -2.95
C LEU A 29 8.71 11.26 -2.22
N VAL A 30 9.72 10.60 -1.64
CA VAL A 30 10.70 11.26 -0.77
C VAL A 30 11.81 11.96 -1.55
N ASP A 31 12.26 11.38 -2.66
CA ASP A 31 13.43 11.83 -3.41
C ASP A 31 13.04 12.67 -4.63
N GLU A 32 11.94 12.33 -5.32
CA GLU A 32 11.49 13.06 -6.52
C GLU A 32 10.45 14.14 -6.19
N GLU A 33 9.51 13.85 -5.29
CA GLU A 33 8.43 14.77 -4.91
C GLU A 33 8.73 15.60 -3.64
N ASP A 34 9.93 15.45 -3.07
CA ASP A 34 10.41 16.13 -1.84
C ASP A 34 9.43 16.03 -0.66
N CYS A 35 8.72 14.90 -0.56
CA CYS A 35 7.87 14.62 0.60
C CYS A 35 8.70 14.13 1.78
N MET A 36 8.23 14.40 2.99
CA MET A 36 8.73 13.69 4.17
C MET A 36 8.18 12.26 4.22
N PRO A 37 8.99 11.27 4.65
CA PRO A 37 8.47 9.95 5.02
C PRO A 37 7.31 10.10 6.03
N LEU A 38 6.34 9.19 5.98
CA LEU A 38 5.21 9.23 6.90
C LEU A 38 5.69 9.17 8.34
N PRO A 39 5.09 9.95 9.27
CA PRO A 39 5.36 9.81 10.69
C PRO A 39 5.06 8.40 11.19
N ALA A 40 5.83 7.93 12.18
CA ALA A 40 5.70 6.59 12.77
C ALA A 40 4.24 6.25 13.20
N SER A 41 3.50 7.22 13.72
CA SER A 41 2.10 7.02 14.10
C SER A 41 1.15 6.82 12.91
N GLN A 42 1.44 7.44 11.76
CA GLN A 42 0.63 7.27 10.55
C GLN A 42 0.90 5.91 9.89
N ILE A 43 2.17 5.54 9.75
CA ILE A 43 2.54 4.27 9.12
C ILE A 43 2.09 3.06 9.97
N ALA A 44 2.19 3.15 11.30
CA ALA A 44 1.66 2.13 12.20
C ALA A 44 0.13 2.03 12.12
N GLY A 45 -0.57 3.16 11.99
CA GLY A 45 -2.02 3.19 11.79
C GLY A 45 -2.43 2.48 10.50
N LEU A 46 -1.70 2.71 9.40
CA LEU A 46 -1.94 2.03 8.12
C LEU A 46 -1.72 0.52 8.23
N LEU A 47 -0.61 0.08 8.82
CA LEU A 47 -0.31 -1.35 9.02
C LEU A 47 -1.39 -2.03 9.88
N ASN A 48 -1.83 -1.40 10.97
CA ASN A 48 -2.86 -1.97 11.83
C ASN A 48 -4.18 -2.22 11.09
N ILE A 49 -4.61 -1.28 10.24
CA ILE A 49 -5.82 -1.45 9.45
C ILE A 49 -5.63 -2.54 8.38
N ALA A 50 -4.47 -2.60 7.73
CA ALA A 50 -4.15 -3.64 6.76
C ALA A 50 -4.19 -5.05 7.37
N ASN A 51 -3.75 -5.20 8.62
CA ASN A 51 -3.69 -6.50 9.30
C ASN A 51 -5.06 -6.95 9.86
N ALA A 52 -5.92 -6.01 10.25
CA ALA A 52 -7.10 -6.31 11.06
C ALA A 52 -8.41 -6.34 10.25
N SER A 53 -8.39 -6.02 8.97
CA SER A 53 -9.62 -5.72 8.23
C SER A 53 -9.64 -6.25 6.78
N SER A 54 -10.83 -6.25 6.19
CA SER A 54 -11.02 -6.52 4.76
C SER A 54 -10.42 -5.40 3.91
N TYR A 55 -10.13 -5.68 2.64
CA TYR A 55 -9.66 -4.64 1.73
C TYR A 55 -10.65 -3.48 1.61
N SER A 56 -11.96 -3.76 1.57
CA SER A 56 -13.01 -2.74 1.60
C SER A 56 -12.88 -1.76 2.78
N THR A 57 -12.49 -2.24 3.97
CA THR A 57 -12.27 -1.40 5.16
C THR A 57 -10.98 -0.59 5.05
N LEU A 58 -9.89 -1.23 4.60
CA LEU A 58 -8.63 -0.55 4.31
C LEU A 58 -8.80 0.56 3.27
N ASN A 59 -9.52 0.28 2.18
CA ASN A 59 -9.81 1.23 1.12
C ASN A 59 -10.65 2.40 1.64
N LEU A 60 -11.64 2.16 2.51
CA LEU A 60 -12.39 3.22 3.16
C LEU A 60 -11.48 4.10 4.04
N PHE A 61 -10.57 3.48 4.80
CA PHE A 61 -9.59 4.21 5.59
C PHE A 61 -8.71 5.10 4.72
N ILE A 62 -8.12 4.57 3.64
CA ILE A 62 -7.26 5.31 2.71
C ILE A 62 -8.04 6.48 2.11
N ARG A 63 -9.26 6.25 1.62
CA ARG A 63 -10.10 7.31 1.05
C ARG A 63 -10.42 8.42 2.06
N HIS A 64 -10.73 8.07 3.31
CA HIS A 64 -10.90 9.09 4.35
C HIS A 64 -9.64 9.91 4.58
N GLN A 65 -8.44 9.32 4.49
CA GLN A 65 -7.20 10.09 4.59
C GLN A 65 -6.98 11.00 3.37
N CYS A 66 -7.36 10.58 2.16
CA CYS A 66 -7.34 11.41 0.95
C CYS A 66 -8.28 12.62 1.06
N GLU A 67 -9.50 12.39 1.57
CA GLU A 67 -10.57 13.38 1.66
C GLU A 67 -10.40 14.34 2.86
N ARG A 68 -9.56 13.98 3.84
CA ARG A 68 -9.28 14.80 5.01
C ARG A 68 -8.71 16.17 4.64
N ASP A 69 -9.18 17.20 5.33
CA ASP A 69 -8.59 18.53 5.28
C ASP A 69 -7.32 18.59 6.13
N TRP A 70 -6.19 18.31 5.48
CA TRP A 70 -4.88 18.37 6.10
C TRP A 70 -4.39 19.81 6.19
N GLN A 71 -3.87 20.18 7.36
CA GLN A 71 -3.11 21.41 7.51
C GLN A 71 -1.97 21.47 6.49
N ALA A 72 -1.59 22.67 6.04
CA ALA A 72 -0.55 22.85 5.02
C ALA A 72 0.79 22.16 5.37
N SER A 73 1.14 22.10 6.67
CA SER A 73 2.33 21.40 7.17
C SER A 73 2.27 19.87 7.07
N LYS A 74 1.12 19.31 6.71
CA LYS A 74 0.84 17.87 6.58
C LYS A 74 0.44 17.49 5.14
N LYS A 75 0.72 18.35 4.16
CA LYS A 75 0.41 18.10 2.75
C LYS A 75 1.01 16.77 2.26
N ASP A 76 2.21 16.42 2.71
CA ASP A 76 2.93 15.21 2.31
C ASP A 76 2.17 13.94 2.71
N ILE A 77 1.49 13.97 3.86
CA ILE A 77 0.63 12.86 4.30
C ILE A 77 -0.55 12.69 3.33
N LYS A 78 -1.15 13.81 2.89
CA LYS A 78 -2.22 13.78 1.89
C LYS A 78 -1.71 13.22 0.56
N THR A 79 -0.56 13.69 0.07
CA THR A 79 0.06 13.20 -1.17
C THR A 79 0.29 11.70 -1.09
N PHE A 80 0.88 11.21 0.00
CA PHE A 80 1.10 9.78 0.22
C PHE A 80 -0.19 8.96 0.05
N TYR A 81 -1.27 9.34 0.74
CA TYR A 81 -2.51 8.55 0.69
C TYR A 81 -3.19 8.63 -0.69
N VAL A 82 -3.13 9.78 -1.36
CA VAL A 82 -3.65 9.92 -2.73
C VAL A 82 -2.90 9.02 -3.70
N GLU A 83 -1.58 8.95 -3.60
CA GLU A 83 -0.76 8.10 -4.46
C GLU A 83 -0.96 6.61 -4.15
N LEU A 84 -1.13 6.25 -2.87
CA LEU A 84 -1.47 4.89 -2.46
C LEU A 84 -2.85 4.46 -2.98
N ASP A 85 -3.86 5.33 -2.91
CA ASP A 85 -5.20 5.08 -3.44
C ASP A 85 -5.18 4.83 -4.95
N LYS A 86 -4.41 5.62 -5.71
CA LYS A 86 -4.21 5.41 -7.15
C LYS A 86 -3.58 4.06 -7.45
N LEU A 87 -2.53 3.70 -6.71
CA LEU A 87 -1.85 2.42 -6.88
C LEU A 87 -2.80 1.24 -6.62
N PHE A 88 -3.48 1.24 -5.48
CA PHE A 88 -4.39 0.15 -5.11
C PHE A 88 -5.61 0.08 -6.03
N THR A 89 -6.12 1.21 -6.49
CA THR A 89 -7.16 1.26 -7.53
C THR A 89 -6.67 0.62 -8.83
N SER A 90 -5.44 0.91 -9.26
CA SER A 90 -4.84 0.29 -10.44
C SER A 90 -4.69 -1.22 -10.28
N ILE A 91 -4.17 -1.67 -9.13
CA ILE A 91 -4.01 -3.10 -8.83
C ILE A 91 -5.35 -3.81 -8.87
N LYS A 92 -6.36 -3.27 -8.15
CA LYS A 92 -7.69 -3.86 -8.06
C LYS A 92 -8.38 -3.96 -9.43
N ASN A 93 -8.33 -2.89 -10.22
CA ASN A 93 -9.11 -2.81 -11.46
C ASN A 93 -8.46 -3.54 -12.63
N LYS A 94 -7.14 -3.72 -12.60
CA LYS A 94 -6.38 -4.24 -13.74
C LYS A 94 -5.40 -5.34 -13.33
N ARG A 95 -4.44 -5.00 -12.47
CA ARG A 95 -3.22 -5.81 -12.28
C ARG A 95 -3.50 -7.15 -11.63
N LEU A 96 -4.48 -7.27 -10.73
CA LEU A 96 -4.90 -8.54 -10.14
C LEU A 96 -5.22 -9.62 -11.19
N ARG A 97 -5.84 -9.21 -12.30
CA ARG A 97 -6.25 -10.12 -13.39
C ARG A 97 -5.18 -10.21 -14.47
N GLU A 98 -4.70 -9.05 -14.93
CA GLU A 98 -3.88 -8.96 -16.14
C GLU A 98 -2.40 -9.21 -15.89
N ASP A 99 -1.87 -8.74 -14.76
CA ASP A 99 -0.43 -8.82 -14.48
C ASP A 99 -0.11 -9.97 -13.52
N PHE A 100 -0.93 -10.12 -12.48
CA PHE A 100 -0.71 -11.09 -11.39
C PHE A 100 -1.41 -12.42 -11.66
N HIS A 101 -2.37 -12.46 -12.59
CA HIS A 101 -3.15 -13.64 -12.92
C HIS A 101 -3.77 -14.35 -11.69
N LEU A 102 -4.17 -13.56 -10.68
CA LEU A 102 -4.67 -14.06 -9.40
C LEU A 102 -6.18 -14.31 -9.41
N SER A 103 -6.99 -13.50 -10.10
CA SER A 103 -8.45 -13.67 -10.13
C SER A 103 -8.88 -14.66 -11.21
N SER A 104 -9.81 -15.54 -10.84
CA SER A 104 -10.44 -16.48 -11.76
C SER A 104 -11.65 -15.85 -12.47
N PHE A 105 -12.03 -16.35 -13.64
CA PHE A 105 -13.27 -15.94 -14.30
C PHE A 105 -14.46 -16.53 -13.55
N GLY A 106 -14.88 -15.87 -12.47
CA GLY A 106 -16.13 -16.21 -11.79
C GLY A 106 -17.32 -16.05 -12.73
N THR A 107 -18.37 -16.83 -12.51
CA THR A 107 -19.60 -16.79 -13.32
C THR A 107 -20.61 -15.77 -12.79
N ASN A 108 -20.48 -15.29 -11.54
CA ASN A 108 -21.35 -14.27 -10.96
C ASN A 108 -20.57 -13.09 -10.34
N THR A 109 -21.16 -11.90 -10.44
CA THR A 109 -20.54 -10.63 -10.02
C THR A 109 -20.25 -10.55 -8.52
N LYS A 110 -21.07 -11.18 -7.68
CA LYS A 110 -20.92 -11.11 -6.22
C LYS A 110 -19.71 -11.93 -5.75
N GLU A 111 -19.53 -13.12 -6.31
CA GLU A 111 -18.39 -14.00 -6.04
C GLU A 111 -17.09 -13.38 -6.57
N ILE A 112 -17.10 -12.79 -7.76
CA ILE A 112 -15.95 -12.06 -8.30
C ILE A 112 -15.55 -10.92 -7.36
N ASN A 113 -16.51 -10.11 -6.89
CA ASN A 113 -16.22 -8.99 -6.00
C ASN A 113 -15.66 -9.46 -4.65
N GLN A 114 -16.17 -10.58 -4.11
CA GLN A 114 -15.66 -11.17 -2.88
C GLN A 114 -14.24 -11.72 -3.07
N GLU A 115 -13.98 -12.44 -4.16
CA GLU A 115 -12.64 -12.95 -4.50
C GLU A 115 -11.64 -11.78 -4.63
N ILE A 116 -12.02 -10.71 -5.33
CA ILE A 116 -11.20 -9.51 -5.48
C ILE A 116 -10.91 -8.86 -4.12
N ASP A 117 -11.90 -8.73 -3.23
CA ASP A 117 -11.70 -8.13 -1.90
C ASP A 117 -10.72 -8.96 -1.05
N GLU A 118 -10.83 -10.28 -1.10
CA GLU A 118 -9.92 -11.20 -0.40
C GLU A 118 -8.50 -11.16 -0.96
N LEU A 119 -8.34 -11.20 -2.29
CA LEU A 119 -7.04 -11.12 -2.94
C LEU A 119 -6.38 -9.75 -2.72
N MET A 120 -7.14 -8.67 -2.84
CA MET A 120 -6.64 -7.32 -2.55
C MET A 120 -6.22 -7.17 -1.09
N ALA A 121 -6.91 -7.81 -0.14
CA ALA A 121 -6.54 -7.72 1.26
C ALA A 121 -5.12 -8.28 1.48
N LEU A 122 -4.81 -9.41 0.84
CA LEU A 122 -3.50 -10.03 0.91
C LEU A 122 -2.42 -9.22 0.16
N VAL A 123 -2.70 -8.80 -1.06
CA VAL A 123 -1.76 -7.98 -1.86
C VAL A 123 -1.45 -6.65 -1.15
N ALA A 124 -2.47 -5.99 -0.63
CA ALA A 124 -2.31 -4.73 0.09
C ALA A 124 -1.56 -4.92 1.41
N HIS A 125 -1.80 -6.01 2.13
CA HIS A 125 -1.07 -6.36 3.35
C HIS A 125 0.44 -6.51 3.06
N GLU A 126 0.81 -7.35 2.10
CA GLU A 126 2.22 -7.56 1.73
C GLU A 126 2.89 -6.26 1.30
N PHE A 127 2.24 -5.51 0.41
CA PHE A 127 2.75 -4.21 -0.04
C PHE A 127 2.95 -3.23 1.12
N ILE A 128 1.97 -3.11 2.03
CA ILE A 128 2.05 -2.20 3.18
C ILE A 128 3.13 -2.65 4.16
N GLN A 129 3.31 -3.95 4.38
CA GLN A 129 4.36 -4.47 5.25
C GLN A 129 5.75 -4.06 4.75
N HIS A 130 6.00 -4.24 3.45
CA HIS A 130 7.24 -3.81 2.80
C HIS A 130 7.43 -2.29 2.87
N LEU A 131 6.37 -1.54 2.59
CA LEU A 131 6.35 -0.09 2.63
C LEU A 131 6.65 0.46 4.04
N VAL A 132 6.12 -0.18 5.08
CA VAL A 132 6.36 0.23 6.48
C VAL A 132 7.84 0.12 6.81
N THR A 133 8.47 -1.00 6.46
CA THR A 133 9.91 -1.22 6.69
C THR A 133 10.73 -0.12 6.04
N GLU A 134 10.50 0.14 4.75
CA GLU A 134 11.27 1.15 4.01
C GLU A 134 11.03 2.57 4.53
N ASN A 135 9.78 2.92 4.83
CA ASN A 135 9.44 4.22 5.40
C ASN A 135 10.17 4.46 6.75
N MET A 136 10.28 3.43 7.58
CA MET A 136 10.99 3.53 8.86
C MET A 136 12.49 3.73 8.69
N LEU A 137 13.11 3.10 7.69
CA LEU A 137 14.52 3.36 7.34
C LEU A 137 14.72 4.81 6.91
N LEU A 138 13.88 5.31 6.01
CA LEU A 138 13.94 6.69 5.52
C LEU A 138 13.72 7.73 6.64
N LEU A 139 12.85 7.44 7.62
CA LEU A 139 12.68 8.29 8.81
C LEU A 139 14.00 8.43 9.60
N VAL A 140 14.69 7.31 9.83
CA VAL A 140 15.97 7.28 10.55
C VAL A 140 17.05 8.03 9.76
N GLU A 141 17.11 7.82 8.44
CA GLU A 141 18.05 8.52 7.57
C GLU A 141 17.85 10.04 7.59
N LYS A 142 16.61 10.52 7.42
CA LYS A 142 16.31 11.96 7.46
C LYS A 142 16.60 12.55 8.84
N ALA A 143 16.38 11.80 9.93
CA ALA A 143 16.74 12.24 11.28
C ALA A 143 18.26 12.39 11.44
N ASN A 144 19.04 11.41 10.96
CA ASN A 144 20.50 11.44 10.99
C ASN A 144 21.08 12.56 10.11
N GLN A 145 20.52 12.80 8.93
CA GLN A 145 20.92 13.90 8.05
C GLN A 145 20.67 15.25 8.70
N ARG A 146 19.56 15.41 9.44
CA ARG A 146 19.29 16.63 10.21
C ARG A 146 20.32 16.79 11.32
N ALA A 147 20.60 15.77 12.11
CA ALA A 147 21.55 15.84 13.22
C ALA A 147 22.98 16.22 12.77
N ARG A 148 23.41 15.82 11.56
CA ARG A 148 24.73 16.16 11.00
C ARG A 148 24.86 17.59 10.47
N LYS A 149 23.75 18.31 10.27
CA LYS A 149 23.74 19.70 9.76
C LYS A 149 23.83 20.75 10.89
N TRP A 150 23.85 20.32 12.15
CA TRP A 150 24.04 21.14 13.35
C TRP A 150 25.39 20.84 13.98
#